data_AF-A0A2M7SVD1-F1
#
_entry.id   AF-A0A2M7SVD1-F1
#
_cell.length_a   1.000
_cell.length_b   1.000
_cell.length_c   1.000
_cell.angle_alpha   90.00
_cell.angle_beta   90.00
_cell.angle_gamma   90.00
#
_symmetry.space_group_name_H-M   'P 1'
#
loop_
_entity.id
_entity.type
_entity.pdbx_description
1 polymer ?
#
loop_
_entity_poly.entity_id
_entity_poly.type
_entity_poly.pdbx_seq_one_letter_code
_entity_poly.pdbx_strand_id
1 'polypeptide(L)'
;LCQNCQTPYHLITAPPKVPGKCDKCGGELYQREDDKEETVKERLRVFFAQTIPIVDYYRGQSKLIEVNGNQGIQEVAKEIMLSLRKAR
;
A
#
# COMPACT_ATOMS: atom_id res chain seq x y z
N LEU A 1 9.69 3.24 7.76
CA LEU A 1 9.75 4.52 6.99
C LEU A 1 11.03 5.25 7.34
N CYS A 2 11.54 6.12 6.45
CA CYS A 2 12.60 7.06 6.81
C CYS A 2 12.02 8.29 7.54
N GLN A 3 12.62 8.67 8.67
CA GLN A 3 12.20 9.83 9.46
C GLN A 3 12.28 11.15 8.65
N ASN A 4 13.27 11.30 7.78
CA ASN A 4 13.53 12.57 7.08
C ASN A 4 12.74 12.75 5.78
N CYS A 5 12.63 11.69 4.97
CA CYS A 5 12.08 11.79 3.61
C CYS A 5 10.89 10.87 3.36
N GLN A 6 10.41 10.16 4.39
CA GLN A 6 9.23 9.29 4.34
C GLN A 6 9.30 8.14 3.31
N THR A 7 10.49 7.86 2.77
CA THR A 7 10.67 6.74 1.84
C THR A 7 10.29 5.43 2.55
N PRO A 8 9.37 4.63 1.96
CA PRO A 8 8.97 3.36 2.54
C PRO A 8 9.99 2.27 2.28
N TYR A 9 10.08 1.34 3.23
CA TYR A 9 10.89 0.14 3.17
C TYR A 9 10.08 -1.01 3.75
N HIS A 10 10.37 -2.23 3.30
CA HIS A 10 9.77 -3.44 3.82
C HIS A 10 10.87 -4.47 4.07
N LEU A 11 10.95 -5.03 5.27
CA LEU A 11 12.07 -5.88 5.69
C LEU A 11 12.32 -7.09 4.78
N ILE A 12 11.28 -7.61 4.13
CA ILE A 12 11.36 -8.78 3.23
C ILE A 12 11.44 -8.37 1.74
N THR A 13 10.43 -7.65 1.23
CA THR A 13 10.28 -7.38 -0.21
C THR A 13 11.03 -6.15 -0.71
N ALA A 14 11.43 -5.23 0.16
CA ALA A 14 12.16 -4.02 -0.19
C ALA A 14 13.03 -3.52 0.98
N PRO A 15 14.02 -4.33 1.44
CA PRO A 15 14.88 -3.95 2.56
C PRO A 15 15.82 -2.81 2.16
N PRO A 16 16.28 -1.99 3.12
CA PRO A 16 17.35 -1.03 2.86
C PRO A 16 18.67 -1.75 2.57
N LYS A 17 19.61 -1.09 1.88
CA LYS A 17 20.95 -1.65 1.65
C LYS A 17 21.74 -1.77 2.95
N VAL A 18 21.53 -0.83 3.88
CA VAL A 18 22.13 -0.82 5.21
C VAL A 18 21.01 -0.83 6.25
N PRO A 19 20.98 -1.81 7.19
CA PRO A 19 19.97 -1.86 8.24
C PRO A 19 19.83 -0.53 8.99
N GLY A 20 18.59 -0.07 9.17
CA GLY A 20 18.30 1.17 9.89
C GLY A 20 18.58 2.47 9.11
N LYS A 21 19.12 2.41 7.89
CA LYS A 21 19.51 3.61 7.12
C LYS A 21 18.77 3.72 5.80
N CYS A 22 18.24 4.90 5.52
CA CYS A 22 17.60 5.19 4.24
C CYS A 22 18.64 5.31 3.12
N ASP A 23 18.45 4.53 2.05
CA ASP A 23 19.30 4.55 0.86
C ASP A 23 19.20 5.86 0.07
N LYS A 24 18.11 6.63 0.24
CA LYS A 24 17.86 7.87 -0.50
C LYS A 24 18.50 9.10 0.13
N CYS A 25 18.43 9.24 1.46
CA CYS A 25 18.89 10.45 2.15
C CYS A 25 19.78 10.16 3.38
N GLY A 26 20.04 8.90 3.70
CA GLY A 26 20.87 8.51 4.84
C GLY A 26 20.20 8.65 6.22
N GLY A 27 18.94 9.11 6.29
CA GLY A 27 18.20 9.25 7.54
C GLY A 27 17.82 7.90 8.18
N GLU A 28 17.49 7.95 9.47
CA GLU A 28 17.11 6.77 10.26
C GLU A 28 15.77 6.17 9.79
N LEU A 29 15.68 4.85 9.80
CA LEU A 29 14.46 4.11 9.55
C LEU A 29 13.76 3.73 10.86
N TYR A 30 12.45 3.87 10.90
CA TYR A 30 11.61 3.49 12.04
C TYR A 30 10.38 2.71 11.57
N GLN A 31 9.82 1.88 12.44
CA GLN A 31 8.49 1.29 12.25
C GLN A 31 7.44 2.27 12.80
N ARG A 32 6.34 2.47 12.09
CA ARG A 32 5.27 3.32 12.60
C ARG A 32 4.59 2.64 13.78
N GLU A 33 4.12 3.42 14.74
CA GLU A 33 3.41 2.89 15.91
C GLU A 33 2.16 2.07 15.54
N ASP A 34 1.49 2.43 14.45
CA ASP A 34 0.27 1.76 13.98
C ASP A 34 0.51 0.53 13.08
N ASP A 35 1.77 0.15 12.87
CA ASP A 35 2.17 -1.07 12.15
C ASP A 35 2.53 -2.22 13.12
N LYS A 36 2.13 -2.12 14.40
CA LYS A 36 2.15 -3.22 15.39
C LYS A 36 1.02 -4.21 15.13
N GLU A 37 1.23 -5.50 15.42
CA GLU A 37 0.29 -6.58 15.06
C GLU A 37 -1.14 -6.32 15.57
N GLU A 38 -1.29 -5.93 16.83
CA GLU A 38 -2.59 -5.66 17.45
C GLU A 38 -3.30 -4.50 16.74
N THR A 39 -2.54 -3.46 16.39
CA THR A 39 -3.10 -2.28 15.71
C THR A 39 -3.45 -2.61 14.26
N VAL A 40 -2.64 -3.43 13.58
CA VAL A 40 -2.91 -3.90 12.22
C VAL A 40 -4.19 -4.75 12.19
N LYS A 41 -4.38 -5.66 13.15
CA LYS A 41 -5.62 -6.47 13.27
C LYS A 41 -6.84 -5.58 13.41
N GLU A 42 -6.79 -4.58 14.30
CA GLU A 42 -7.91 -3.66 14.50
C GLU A 42 -8.17 -2.79 13.27
N ARG A 43 -7.11 -2.28 12.61
CA ARG A 43 -7.22 -1.53 11.35
C ARG A 43 -7.88 -2.35 10.24
N LEU A 44 -7.54 -3.64 10.13
CA LEU A 44 -8.18 -4.55 9.17
C LEU A 44 -9.65 -4.75 9.50
N ARG A 45 -9.99 -4.99 10.78
CA ARG A 45 -11.40 -5.11 11.22
C ARG A 45 -12.22 -3.88 10.85
N VAL A 46 -11.69 -2.68 11.14
CA VAL A 46 -12.34 -1.41 10.79
C VAL A 46 -12.45 -1.24 9.28
N PHE A 47 -11.40 -1.56 8.51
CA PHE A 47 -11.40 -1.51 7.05
C PHE A 47 -12.50 -2.39 6.44
N PHE A 48 -12.66 -3.63 6.92
CA PHE A 48 -13.73 -4.52 6.45
C PHE A 48 -15.12 -4.00 6.84
N ALA A 49 -15.28 -3.44 8.04
CA ALA A 49 -16.57 -2.95 8.52
C ALA A 49 -17.02 -1.62 7.85
N GLN A 50 -16.08 -0.73 7.55
CA GLN A 50 -16.40 0.66 7.18
C GLN A 50 -15.94 1.03 5.76
N THR A 51 -14.84 0.47 5.27
CA THR A 51 -14.27 0.83 3.96
C THR A 51 -14.79 -0.06 2.84
N ILE A 52 -14.98 -1.37 3.08
CA ILE A 52 -15.49 -2.29 2.05
C ILE A 52 -16.88 -1.89 1.51
N PRO A 53 -17.85 -1.39 2.30
CA PRO A 53 -19.12 -0.92 1.76
C PRO A 53 -19.00 0.19 0.69
N ILE A 54 -17.90 0.95 0.71
CA ILE A 54 -17.61 1.98 -0.30
C ILE A 54 -17.31 1.33 -1.66
N VAL A 55 -16.73 0.13 -1.68
CA VAL A 55 -16.51 -0.65 -2.91
C VAL A 55 -17.84 -0.98 -3.58
N ASP A 56 -18.83 -1.43 -2.80
CA ASP A 56 -20.17 -1.74 -3.31
C ASP A 56 -20.87 -0.48 -3.87
N TYR A 57 -20.71 0.66 -3.19
CA TYR A 57 -21.21 1.95 -3.66
C TYR A 57 -20.66 2.32 -5.05
N TYR A 58 -19.35 2.18 -5.29
CA TYR A 58 -18.77 2.46 -6.61
C TYR A 58 -19.07 1.37 -7.65
N ARG A 59 -19.25 0.11 -7.22
CA ARG A 59 -19.68 -0.98 -8.10
C ARG A 59 -21.06 -0.70 -8.69
N GLY A 60 -22.00 -0.24 -7.85
CA GLY A 60 -23.36 0.13 -8.30
C GLY A 60 -23.40 1.32 -9.28
N GLN A 61 -22.34 2.13 -9.34
CA GLN A 61 -22.20 3.24 -10.30
C GLN A 61 -21.46 2.86 -11.58
N SER A 62 -21.03 1.60 -11.73
CA SER A 62 -20.14 1.16 -12.81
C SER A 62 -18.85 1.99 -12.90
N LYS A 63 -18.35 2.49 -11.77
CA LYS A 63 -17.10 3.28 -11.67
C LYS A 63 -15.96 2.50 -11.02
N LEU A 64 -16.21 1.28 -10.58
CA LEU A 64 -15.21 0.42 -9.96
C LEU A 64 -14.42 -0.36 -11.02
N ILE A 65 -13.10 -0.29 -10.91
CA ILE A 65 -12.17 -1.17 -11.62
C ILE A 65 -11.39 -1.92 -10.54
N GLU A 66 -11.45 -3.24 -10.57
CA GLU A 66 -10.68 -4.10 -9.67
C GLU A 66 -9.32 -4.46 -10.30
N VAL A 67 -8.27 -4.48 -9.49
CA VAL A 67 -6.90 -4.79 -9.90
C VAL A 67 -6.29 -5.75 -8.89
N ASN A 68 -5.57 -6.78 -9.34
CA ASN A 68 -4.93 -7.74 -8.44
C ASN A 68 -3.66 -7.17 -7.79
N GLY A 69 -3.74 -6.85 -6.49
CA GLY A 69 -2.60 -6.34 -5.71
C GLY A 69 -1.54 -7.37 -5.30
N ASN A 70 -1.78 -8.68 -5.49
CA ASN A 70 -0.85 -9.75 -5.10
C ASN A 70 0.20 -10.07 -6.18
N GLN A 71 0.64 -9.06 -6.92
CA GLN A 71 1.63 -9.16 -8.00
C GLN A 71 2.86 -8.29 -7.68
N GLY A 72 3.89 -8.36 -8.53
CA GLY A 72 5.03 -7.44 -8.44
C GLY A 72 4.61 -5.99 -8.73
N ILE A 73 5.30 -5.02 -8.11
CA ILE A 73 4.97 -3.58 -8.20
C ILE A 73 4.78 -3.10 -9.64
N GLN A 74 5.65 -3.54 -10.56
CA GLN A 74 5.59 -3.14 -11.97
C GLN A 74 4.37 -3.74 -12.70
N GLU A 75 3.97 -4.96 -12.37
CA GLU A 75 2.80 -5.61 -12.98
C GLU A 75 1.50 -4.96 -12.48
N VAL A 76 1.40 -4.68 -11.17
CA VAL A 76 0.27 -3.94 -10.61
C VAL A 76 0.14 -2.56 -11.27
N ALA A 77 1.25 -1.82 -11.40
CA ALA A 77 1.25 -0.50 -12.03
C ALA A 77 0.80 -0.58 -13.50
N LYS A 78 1.26 -1.58 -14.25
CA LYS A 78 0.87 -1.81 -15.64
C LYS A 78 -0.61 -2.16 -15.75
N GLU A 79 -1.14 -3.02 -14.88
CA GLU A 79 -2.55 -3.40 -14.84
C GLU A 79 -3.45 -2.19 -14.59
N ILE A 80 -3.11 -1.33 -13.61
CA ILE A 80 -3.81 -0.07 -13.34
C ILE A 80 -3.85 0.81 -14.60
N MET A 81 -2.70 1.03 -15.24
CA MET A 81 -2.61 1.91 -16.42
C MET A 81 -3.40 1.37 -17.62
N LEU A 82 -3.41 0.05 -17.83
CA LEU A 82 -4.18 -0.58 -18.89
C LEU A 82 -5.69 -0.48 -18.63
N SER A 83 -6.12 -0.71 -17.38
CA SER A 83 -7.54 -0.66 -17.02
C SER A 83 -8.13 0.75 -17.13
N LEU A 84 -7.37 1.79 -16.76
CA LEU A 84 -7.80 3.19 -16.93
C LEU A 84 -7.94 3.62 -18.39
N ARG A 85 -7.12 3.06 -19.30
CA ARG A 85 -7.22 3.36 -20.75
C ARG A 85 -8.46 2.74 -21.38
N LYS A 86 -8.88 1.56 -20.93
CA LYS A 86 -10.07 0.85 -21.44
C LYS A 86 -11.39 1.44 -20.94
N ALA A 87 -11.35 2.16 -19.82
CA ALA A 87 -12.52 2.80 -19.21
C ALA A 87 -12.83 4.19 -19.78
N ARG A 88 -12.04 4.68 -20.74
CA ARG A 88 -12.36 5.83 -21.59
C ARG A 88 -13.13 5.35 -22.81
#